data_AF-A0ABD4LF91-F1
#
_entry.id   AF-A0ABD4LF91-F1
#
_cell.length_a   1.000
_cell.length_b   1.000
_cell.length_c   1.000
_cell.angle_alpha   90.00
_cell.angle_beta   90.00
_cell.angle_gamma   90.00
#
_symmetry.space_group_name_H-M   'P 1'
#
loop_
_entity.id
_entity.type
_entity.pdbx_description
1 polymer ?
#
loop_
_entity_poly.entity_id
_entity_poly.type
_entity_poly.pdbx_seq_one_letter_code
_entity_poly.pdbx_strand_id
1 'polypeptide(L)'
;MNRKKYSDSYNCYNYEDDYKKHKSSCRNSDQTIVKVYCNCKSDFERQSAFKATQNTFQPLIANQPTRVLFPVEVFDINNEYDPSTSIFVPRQNGIYTFNTSIIFTPTEQASATIILDIRVNGISVSRNEEGGSPNGSLIVKTSTIVLLQAGDRVDILAEAGSANGTIAGVPSLTYFEGARIS
;
A
#
# COMPACT_ATOMS: atom_id res chain seq x y z
N MET A 1 34.98 24.85 10.30
CA MET A 1 34.59 23.55 10.89
C MET A 1 34.36 22.55 9.77
N ASN A 2 35.30 21.62 9.57
CA ASN A 2 35.14 20.54 8.60
C ASN A 2 34.34 19.39 9.25
N ARG A 3 33.31 18.91 8.57
CA ARG A 3 32.50 17.76 8.99
C ARG A 3 32.93 16.53 8.20
N LYS A 4 33.24 15.43 8.89
CA LYS A 4 33.44 14.12 8.25
C LYS A 4 32.25 13.22 8.55
N LYS A 5 31.63 12.67 7.51
CA LYS A 5 30.47 11.77 7.58
C LYS A 5 30.93 10.38 8.00
N TYR A 6 30.31 9.81 9.03
CA TYR A 6 30.73 8.53 9.62
C TYR A 6 29.88 7.33 9.17
N SER A 7 28.62 7.55 8.81
CA SER A 7 27.71 6.49 8.34
C SER A 7 26.64 7.06 7.41
N ASP A 8 26.07 6.21 6.56
CA ASP A 8 24.94 6.52 5.68
C ASP A 8 23.58 6.17 6.31
N SER A 9 23.55 5.21 7.24
CA SER A 9 22.31 4.78 7.93
C SER A 9 21.82 5.79 8.96
N TYR A 10 22.68 6.73 9.36
CA TYR A 10 22.38 7.84 10.26
C TYR A 10 23.18 9.06 9.80
N ASN A 11 22.62 10.27 9.88
CA ASN A 11 23.37 11.51 9.61
C ASN A 11 24.32 11.81 10.79
N CYS A 12 25.33 10.96 10.95
CA CYS A 12 26.35 11.06 11.99
C CYS A 12 27.52 11.89 11.50
N TYR A 13 27.81 12.97 12.22
CA TYR A 13 28.96 13.83 12.00
C TYR A 13 29.83 13.85 13.24
N ASN A 14 31.15 13.85 13.02
CA ASN A 14 32.12 14.22 14.05
C ASN A 14 32.68 15.60 13.69
N TYR A 15 32.77 16.48 14.69
CA TYR A 15 33.47 17.75 14.54
C TYR A 15 34.95 17.54 14.88
N GLU A 16 35.85 18.21 14.16
CA GLU A 16 37.29 18.12 14.42
C GLU A 16 37.67 18.54 15.85
N ASP A 17 36.86 19.38 16.50
CA ASP A 17 37.10 19.87 17.86
C ASP A 17 36.71 18.85 18.96
N ASP A 18 36.02 17.76 18.61
CA ASP A 18 35.59 16.72 19.56
C ASP A 18 36.64 15.63 19.81
N TYR A 19 37.80 15.71 19.16
CA TYR A 19 38.93 14.80 19.38
C TYR A 19 39.63 15.12 20.71
N LYS A 20 39.14 14.54 21.82
CA LYS A 20 39.88 14.53 23.09
C LYS A 20 40.68 13.23 23.23
N LYS A 21 42.01 13.33 23.17
CA LYS A 21 42.91 12.26 23.57
C LYS A 21 42.89 12.14 25.10
N HIS A 22 42.28 11.10 25.63
CA HIS A 22 42.40 10.73 27.03
C HIS A 22 43.51 9.69 27.19
N LYS A 23 44.57 10.02 27.93
CA LYS A 23 45.46 9.00 28.48
C LYS A 23 44.79 8.41 29.72
N SER A 24 44.21 7.22 29.61
CA SER A 24 43.77 6.44 30.76
C SER A 24 44.98 5.79 31.43
N SER A 25 45.06 5.84 32.76
CA SER A 25 46.18 5.29 33.55
C SER A 25 46.09 3.77 33.76
N CYS A 26 45.27 3.06 32.98
CA CYS A 26 45.11 1.61 33.08
C CYS A 26 45.33 0.96 31.70
N ARG A 27 46.56 0.45 31.51
CA ARG A 27 47.06 -0.32 30.35
C ARG A 27 47.20 0.45 29.03
N ASN A 28 48.34 0.21 28.38
CA ASN A 28 48.80 0.79 27.11
C ASN A 28 47.80 0.60 25.95
N SER A 29 46.81 1.48 25.85
CA SER A 29 46.15 1.76 24.57
C SER A 29 45.75 3.23 24.56
N ASP A 30 46.30 4.01 23.63
CA ASP A 30 45.85 5.37 23.34
C ASP A 30 44.42 5.31 22.79
N GLN A 31 43.42 5.34 23.67
CA GLN A 31 42.02 5.36 23.26
C GLN A 31 41.60 6.78 22.90
N THR A 32 41.28 6.99 21.63
CA THR A 32 40.67 8.24 21.15
C THR A 32 39.17 8.13 21.36
N ILE A 33 38.61 8.95 22.25
CA ILE A 33 37.17 9.03 22.46
C ILE A 33 36.63 10.09 21.51
N VAL A 34 35.83 9.68 20.53
CA VAL A 34 35.14 10.58 19.60
C VAL A 34 33.70 10.73 20.06
N LYS A 35 33.27 11.95 20.40
CA LYS A 35 31.86 12.25 20.64
C LYS A 35 31.15 12.32 19.29
N VAL A 36 30.38 11.28 18.98
CA VAL A 36 29.54 11.24 17.78
C VAL A 36 28.21 11.90 18.11
N TYR A 37 27.91 13.02 17.45
CA TYR A 37 26.58 13.62 17.50
C TYR A 37 25.72 12.98 16.42
N CYS A 38 24.93 11.99 16.84
CA CYS A 38 23.91 11.41 16.02
C CYS A 38 22.69 12.33 16.08
N ASN A 39 22.45 13.10 15.01
CA ASN A 39 21.07 13.52 14.77
C ASN A 39 20.35 12.24 14.32
N CYS A 40 19.59 11.63 15.23
CA CYS A 40 18.50 10.78 14.79
C CYS A 40 17.74 11.64 13.77
N LYS A 41 17.72 11.24 12.49
CA LYS A 41 16.54 11.58 11.71
C LYS A 41 15.42 11.12 12.62
N SER A 42 14.63 12.06 13.13
CA SER A 42 13.36 11.72 13.77
C SER A 42 12.79 10.59 12.93
N ASP A 43 12.33 9.51 13.55
CA ASP A 43 11.56 8.50 12.86
C ASP A 43 10.51 9.24 12.04
N PHE A 44 10.82 9.50 10.76
CA PHE A 44 9.82 9.78 9.78
C PHE A 44 9.12 8.44 9.82
N GLU A 45 8.00 8.38 10.56
CA GLU A 45 7.04 7.29 10.43
C GLU A 45 7.04 6.98 8.95
N ARG A 46 7.59 5.82 8.57
CA ARG A 46 7.84 5.60 7.15
C ARG A 46 6.46 5.59 6.52
N GLN A 47 6.19 6.66 5.79
CA GLN A 47 4.89 6.90 5.22
C GLN A 47 4.59 5.73 4.30
N SER A 48 3.33 5.32 4.31
CA SER A 48 2.84 4.28 3.44
C SER A 48 1.52 4.77 2.89
N ALA A 49 1.47 4.90 1.57
CA ALA A 49 0.26 5.22 0.85
C ALA A 49 0.46 4.88 -0.62
N PHE A 50 -0.58 4.40 -1.26
CA PHE A 50 -0.58 4.17 -2.69
C PHE A 50 -1.94 4.51 -3.29
N LYS A 51 -1.95 4.75 -4.59
CA LYS A 51 -3.16 4.81 -5.39
C LYS A 51 -2.87 4.19 -6.74
N ALA A 52 -3.74 3.26 -7.14
CA ALA A 52 -3.70 2.61 -8.43
C ALA A 52 -5.08 2.66 -9.10
N THR A 53 -5.10 2.64 -10.43
CA THR A 53 -6.30 2.75 -11.24
C THR A 53 -6.29 1.73 -12.39
N GLN A 54 -7.44 1.58 -13.03
CA GLN A 54 -7.60 0.71 -14.19
C GLN A 54 -7.94 1.55 -15.43
N ASN A 55 -7.24 1.32 -16.54
CA ASN A 55 -7.45 1.98 -17.83
C ASN A 55 -7.83 1.02 -18.97
N THR A 56 -7.97 -0.26 -18.67
CA THR A 56 -8.38 -1.32 -19.61
C THR A 56 -9.62 -2.05 -19.10
N PHE A 57 -10.41 -2.64 -20.00
CA PHE A 57 -11.52 -3.49 -19.58
C PHE A 57 -11.01 -4.79 -18.97
N GLN A 58 -11.67 -5.27 -17.91
CA GLN A 58 -11.42 -6.58 -17.33
C GLN A 58 -12.73 -7.40 -17.36
N PRO A 59 -12.77 -8.55 -18.05
CA PRO A 59 -13.96 -9.40 -18.07
C PRO A 59 -14.17 -10.09 -16.71
N LEU A 60 -15.43 -10.24 -16.32
CA LEU A 60 -15.88 -11.07 -15.22
C LEU A 60 -16.83 -12.14 -15.74
N ILE A 61 -16.66 -13.37 -15.24
CA ILE A 61 -17.55 -14.48 -15.51
C ILE A 61 -18.52 -14.59 -14.32
N ALA A 62 -19.80 -14.79 -14.62
CA ALA A 62 -20.86 -14.98 -13.63
C ALA A 62 -20.50 -16.08 -12.62
N ASN A 63 -20.71 -15.80 -11.33
CA ASN A 63 -20.42 -16.66 -10.19
C ASN A 63 -18.95 -17.16 -10.13
N GLN A 64 -18.01 -16.40 -10.72
CA GLN A 64 -16.59 -16.67 -10.63
C GLN A 64 -15.84 -15.49 -9.98
N PRO A 65 -15.45 -15.63 -8.70
CA PRO A 65 -14.69 -14.60 -8.03
C PRO A 65 -13.34 -14.39 -8.73
N THR A 66 -13.07 -13.14 -9.10
CA THR A 66 -11.90 -12.75 -9.89
C THR A 66 -11.18 -11.59 -9.22
N ARG A 67 -9.85 -11.65 -9.10
CA ARG A 67 -9.06 -10.52 -8.59
C ARG A 67 -9.17 -9.34 -9.56
N VAL A 68 -9.45 -8.15 -9.04
CA VAL A 68 -9.48 -6.92 -9.84
C VAL A 68 -8.06 -6.38 -10.04
N LEU A 69 -7.74 -5.98 -11.28
CA LEU A 69 -6.43 -5.45 -11.65
C LEU A 69 -6.45 -3.93 -11.80
N PHE A 70 -5.53 -3.25 -11.13
CA PHE A 70 -5.31 -1.80 -11.23
C PHE A 70 -3.87 -1.52 -11.70
N PRO A 71 -3.55 -1.76 -12.99
CA PRO A 71 -2.18 -1.74 -13.49
C PRO A 71 -1.54 -0.34 -13.57
N VAL A 72 -2.32 0.72 -13.39
CA VAL A 72 -1.84 2.11 -13.49
C VAL A 72 -1.60 2.67 -12.10
N GLU A 73 -0.34 2.67 -11.67
CA GLU A 73 0.09 3.36 -10.47
C GLU A 73 0.01 4.89 -10.65
N VAL A 74 -0.71 5.56 -9.75
CA VAL A 74 -0.77 7.03 -9.66
C VAL A 74 0.34 7.53 -8.73
N PHE A 75 0.52 6.85 -7.59
CA PHE A 75 1.67 6.99 -6.70
C PHE A 75 1.80 5.75 -5.81
N ASP A 76 3.02 5.44 -5.37
CA ASP A 76 3.31 4.44 -4.35
C ASP A 76 4.45 4.93 -3.43
N ILE A 77 4.09 5.31 -2.21
CA ILE A 77 5.04 5.67 -1.16
C ILE A 77 5.49 4.38 -0.49
N ASN A 78 6.82 4.18 -0.45
CA ASN A 78 7.49 3.01 0.13
C ASN A 78 7.48 1.74 -0.76
N ASN A 79 6.97 1.82 -1.99
CA ASN A 79 7.04 0.77 -3.00
C ASN A 79 6.45 -0.56 -2.48
N GLU A 80 5.23 -0.48 -1.98
CA GLU A 80 4.47 -1.54 -1.31
C GLU A 80 3.36 -2.12 -2.19
N TYR A 81 2.99 -1.43 -3.27
CA TYR A 81 2.04 -1.90 -4.26
C TYR A 81 2.76 -2.50 -5.47
N ASP A 82 2.26 -3.62 -5.97
CA ASP A 82 2.73 -4.23 -7.21
C ASP A 82 1.66 -4.09 -8.31
N PRO A 83 1.85 -3.20 -9.30
CA PRO A 83 0.88 -3.01 -10.38
C PRO A 83 0.63 -4.25 -11.25
N SER A 84 1.60 -5.19 -11.31
CA SER A 84 1.46 -6.41 -12.11
C SER A 84 0.52 -7.44 -11.49
N THR A 85 0.40 -7.43 -10.16
CA THR A 85 -0.45 -8.37 -9.40
C THR A 85 -1.64 -7.68 -8.74
N SER A 86 -1.60 -6.36 -8.65
CA SER A 86 -2.53 -5.51 -7.91
C SER A 86 -2.67 -5.87 -6.44
N ILE A 87 -1.53 -6.22 -5.83
CA ILE A 87 -1.43 -6.59 -4.42
C ILE A 87 -0.63 -5.50 -3.70
N PHE A 88 -1.17 -5.03 -2.58
CA PHE A 88 -0.44 -4.20 -1.62
C PHE A 88 0.15 -5.09 -0.51
N VAL A 89 1.42 -4.88 -0.18
CA VAL A 89 2.15 -5.59 0.88
C VAL A 89 2.86 -4.57 1.78
N PRO A 90 2.35 -4.28 2.99
CA PRO A 90 2.98 -3.31 3.86
C PRO A 90 4.34 -3.83 4.32
N ARG A 91 5.33 -2.94 4.40
CA ARG A 91 6.66 -3.22 4.97
C ARG A 91 6.71 -2.95 6.46
N GLN A 92 5.61 -2.51 7.04
CA GLN A 92 5.51 -2.11 8.44
C GLN A 92 4.18 -2.48 9.05
N ASN A 93 4.23 -2.78 10.34
CA ASN A 93 3.02 -2.96 11.13
C ASN A 93 2.30 -1.62 11.29
N GLY A 94 0.98 -1.67 11.36
CA GLY A 94 0.20 -0.47 11.60
C GLY A 94 -1.26 -0.63 11.28
N ILE A 95 -2.01 0.44 11.53
CA ILE A 95 -3.40 0.56 11.12
C ILE A 95 -3.41 1.19 9.73
N TYR A 96 -4.10 0.55 8.80
CA TYR A 96 -4.23 0.99 7.42
C TYR A 96 -5.69 1.27 7.10
N THR A 97 -5.93 2.27 6.27
CA THR A 97 -7.22 2.50 5.62
C THR A 97 -7.12 2.13 4.15
N PHE A 98 -8.17 1.52 3.62
CA PHE A 98 -8.29 1.20 2.19
C PHE A 98 -9.64 1.67 1.66
N ASN A 99 -9.62 2.18 0.42
CA ASN A 99 -10.81 2.50 -0.34
C ASN A 99 -10.68 1.89 -1.74
N THR A 100 -11.78 1.33 -2.25
CA THR A 100 -11.82 0.79 -3.61
C THR A 100 -13.18 1.07 -4.23
N SER A 101 -13.16 1.17 -5.56
CA SER A 101 -14.34 1.39 -6.39
C SER A 101 -14.12 0.66 -7.70
N ILE A 102 -15.19 0.06 -8.25
CA ILE A 102 -15.22 -0.44 -9.61
C ILE A 102 -16.54 -0.02 -10.28
N ILE A 103 -16.50 0.17 -11.60
CA ILE A 103 -17.70 0.23 -12.44
C ILE A 103 -17.82 -1.06 -13.23
N PHE A 104 -18.93 -1.77 -13.07
CA PHE A 104 -19.24 -3.02 -13.74
C PHE A 104 -20.41 -2.83 -14.71
N THR A 105 -20.27 -3.33 -15.93
CA THR A 105 -21.34 -3.34 -16.94
C THR A 105 -21.65 -4.80 -17.31
N PRO A 106 -22.87 -5.30 -17.03
CA PRO A 106 -23.27 -6.63 -17.47
C PRO A 106 -23.37 -6.69 -19.00
N THR A 107 -22.99 -7.82 -19.60
CA THR A 107 -23.11 -8.05 -21.05
C THR A 107 -24.52 -8.45 -21.47
N GLU A 108 -25.29 -9.03 -20.55
CA GLU A 108 -26.64 -9.52 -20.81
C GLU A 108 -27.69 -8.48 -20.41
N GLN A 109 -28.84 -8.47 -21.10
CA GLN A 109 -29.99 -7.65 -20.72
C GLN A 109 -30.76 -8.28 -19.55
N ALA A 110 -30.04 -8.54 -18.45
CA ALA A 110 -30.57 -9.11 -17.23
C ALA A 110 -30.22 -8.23 -16.04
N SER A 111 -31.00 -8.36 -14.96
CA SER A 111 -30.58 -7.81 -13.67
C SER A 111 -29.26 -8.44 -13.28
N ALA A 112 -28.35 -7.63 -12.78
CA ALA A 112 -27.02 -8.06 -12.38
C ALA A 112 -26.74 -7.63 -10.94
N THR A 113 -25.91 -8.43 -10.28
CA THR A 113 -25.30 -8.07 -9.00
C THR A 113 -23.79 -8.11 -9.15
N ILE A 114 -23.11 -7.24 -8.43
CA ILE A 114 -21.64 -7.21 -8.34
C ILE A 114 -21.25 -7.12 -6.88
N ILE A 115 -20.43 -8.06 -6.44
CA ILE A 115 -19.85 -8.10 -5.10
C ILE A 115 -18.41 -7.61 -5.21
N LEU A 116 -17.99 -6.78 -4.24
CA LEU A 116 -16.63 -6.27 -4.13
C LEU A 116 -16.11 -6.52 -2.70
N ASP A 117 -14.99 -7.23 -2.60
CA ASP A 117 -14.30 -7.50 -1.35
C ASP A 117 -12.93 -6.82 -1.31
N ILE A 118 -12.61 -6.18 -0.18
CA ILE A 118 -11.21 -5.95 0.23
C ILE A 118 -10.80 -7.17 1.05
N ARG A 119 -9.69 -7.80 0.69
CA ARG A 119 -9.19 -9.00 1.38
C ARG A 119 -7.83 -8.79 1.99
N VAL A 120 -7.60 -9.42 3.13
CA VAL A 120 -6.28 -9.58 3.75
C VAL A 120 -5.94 -11.06 3.77
N ASN A 121 -4.81 -11.44 3.17
CA ASN A 121 -4.35 -12.83 3.07
C ASN A 121 -5.44 -13.78 2.49
N GLY A 122 -6.25 -13.28 1.55
CA GLY A 122 -7.34 -14.02 0.91
C GLY A 122 -8.67 -14.03 1.68
N ILE A 123 -8.74 -13.45 2.88
CA ILE A 123 -9.96 -13.37 3.69
C ILE A 123 -10.60 -11.99 3.54
N SER A 124 -11.91 -11.95 3.25
CA SER A 124 -12.64 -10.69 3.15
C SER A 124 -12.69 -9.98 4.51
N VAL A 125 -12.23 -8.72 4.52
CA VAL A 125 -12.26 -7.82 5.69
C VAL A 125 -13.25 -6.67 5.49
N SER A 126 -13.77 -6.51 4.27
CA SER A 126 -14.86 -5.60 3.94
C SER A 126 -15.49 -6.05 2.63
N ARG A 127 -16.82 -6.01 2.60
CA ARG A 127 -17.64 -6.50 1.50
C ARG A 127 -18.76 -5.52 1.23
N ASN A 128 -18.98 -5.20 -0.04
CA ASN A 128 -20.19 -4.53 -0.48
C ASN A 128 -20.77 -5.25 -1.69
N GLU A 129 -22.08 -5.12 -1.87
CA GLU A 129 -22.82 -5.71 -2.98
C GLU A 129 -23.75 -4.67 -3.56
N GLU A 130 -23.75 -4.54 -4.88
CA GLU A 130 -24.65 -3.66 -5.61
C GLU A 130 -25.46 -4.47 -6.62
N GLY A 131 -26.74 -4.17 -6.71
CA GLY A 131 -27.66 -4.76 -7.67
C GLY A 131 -28.29 -3.70 -8.55
N GLY A 132 -28.59 -4.04 -9.80
CA GLY A 132 -29.31 -3.13 -10.65
C GLY A 132 -30.10 -3.80 -11.77
N SER A 133 -30.95 -2.98 -12.36
CA SER A 133 -31.84 -3.35 -13.47
C SER A 133 -31.04 -3.61 -14.75
N PRO A 134 -31.63 -4.33 -15.73
CA PRO A 134 -31.01 -4.55 -17.03
C PRO A 134 -30.49 -3.26 -17.68
N ASN A 135 -29.37 -3.37 -18.39
CA ASN A 135 -28.73 -2.27 -19.15
C ASN A 135 -28.12 -1.14 -18.31
N GLY A 136 -28.09 -1.25 -16.97
CA GLY A 136 -27.40 -0.31 -16.09
C GLY A 136 -25.95 -0.73 -15.80
N SER A 137 -25.04 0.23 -15.76
CA SER A 137 -23.73 0.01 -15.12
C SER A 137 -23.87 0.16 -13.61
N LEU A 138 -23.20 -0.71 -12.86
CA LEU A 138 -23.19 -0.73 -11.41
C LEU A 138 -21.87 -0.14 -10.93
N ILE A 139 -21.92 0.83 -10.01
CA ILE A 139 -20.73 1.33 -9.32
C ILE A 139 -20.79 0.79 -7.90
N VAL A 140 -19.87 -0.09 -7.55
CA VAL A 140 -19.74 -0.62 -6.19
C VAL A 140 -18.47 -0.09 -5.57
N LYS A 141 -18.58 0.38 -4.33
CA LYS A 141 -17.48 0.91 -3.53
C LYS A 141 -17.46 0.22 -2.18
N THR A 142 -16.26 0.02 -1.64
CA THR A 142 -16.13 -0.38 -0.25
C THR A 142 -14.84 0.16 0.35
N SER A 143 -14.81 0.23 1.68
CA SER A 143 -13.68 0.73 2.45
C SER A 143 -13.52 -0.06 3.76
N THR A 144 -12.34 0.03 4.36
CA THR A 144 -12.07 -0.59 5.66
C THR A 144 -10.90 0.08 6.38
N ILE A 145 -10.85 -0.11 7.69
CA ILE A 145 -9.68 0.15 8.52
C ILE A 145 -9.24 -1.18 9.12
N VAL A 146 -7.98 -1.55 8.95
CA VAL A 146 -7.47 -2.87 9.35
C VAL A 146 -6.07 -2.75 9.97
N LEU A 147 -5.83 -3.54 11.01
CA LEU A 147 -4.49 -3.73 11.59
C LEU A 147 -3.74 -4.74 10.73
N LEU A 148 -2.62 -4.34 10.15
CA LEU A 148 -1.76 -5.21 9.33
C LEU A 148 -0.41 -5.42 10.00
N GLN A 149 0.15 -6.62 9.77
CA GLN A 149 1.55 -6.92 9.99
C GLN A 149 2.32 -6.74 8.68
N ALA A 150 3.60 -6.41 8.78
CA ALA A 150 4.50 -6.39 7.64
C ALA A 150 4.46 -7.74 6.92
N GLY A 151 4.24 -7.72 5.60
CA GLY A 151 4.14 -8.91 4.77
C GLY A 151 2.72 -9.44 4.52
N ASP A 152 1.69 -8.91 5.21
CA ASP A 152 0.30 -9.22 4.89
C ASP A 152 -0.03 -8.80 3.45
N ARG A 153 -0.94 -9.53 2.79
CA ARG A 153 -1.30 -9.27 1.38
C ARG A 153 -2.70 -8.71 1.30
N VAL A 154 -2.82 -7.51 0.75
CA VAL A 154 -4.12 -6.87 0.50
C VAL A 154 -4.42 -6.87 -0.99
N ASP A 155 -5.56 -7.44 -1.37
CA ASP A 155 -6.05 -7.43 -2.75
C ASP A 155 -7.57 -7.22 -2.81
N ILE A 156 -8.06 -6.94 -4.02
CA ILE A 156 -9.47 -6.71 -4.29
C ILE A 156 -10.02 -7.88 -5.09
N LEU A 157 -11.15 -8.43 -4.65
CA LEU A 157 -11.89 -9.47 -5.35
C LEU A 157 -13.22 -8.90 -5.81
N ALA A 158 -13.61 -9.20 -7.05
CA ALA A 158 -14.95 -8.94 -7.54
C ALA A 158 -15.60 -10.24 -7.99
N GLU A 159 -16.89 -10.36 -7.74
CA GLU A 159 -17.72 -11.47 -8.21
C GLU A 159 -18.98 -10.91 -8.84
N ALA A 160 -19.12 -11.10 -10.15
CA ALA A 160 -20.38 -10.85 -10.83
C ALA A 160 -21.34 -11.99 -10.47
N GLY A 161 -22.57 -11.68 -10.08
CA GLY A 161 -23.57 -12.70 -9.73
C GLY A 161 -24.09 -13.46 -10.95
N SER A 162 -25.35 -13.23 -11.32
CA SER A 162 -26.04 -14.01 -12.35
C SER A 162 -25.68 -13.67 -13.80
N ALA A 163 -24.86 -12.65 -14.06
CA ALA A 163 -24.56 -12.19 -15.42
C ALA A 163 -23.07 -11.96 -15.62
N ASN A 164 -22.56 -12.37 -16.78
CA ASN A 164 -21.22 -11.97 -17.23
C ASN A 164 -21.16 -10.45 -17.41
N GLY A 165 -19.96 -9.90 -17.40
CA GLY A 165 -19.80 -8.48 -17.67
C GLY A 165 -18.35 -8.04 -17.71
N THR A 166 -18.15 -6.74 -17.67
CA THR A 166 -16.83 -6.13 -17.70
C THR A 166 -16.71 -5.05 -16.65
N ILE A 167 -15.60 -5.06 -15.92
CA ILE A 167 -15.14 -3.88 -15.20
C ILE A 167 -14.60 -2.89 -16.24
N ALA A 168 -15.11 -1.65 -16.23
CA ALA A 168 -14.65 -0.63 -17.15
C ALA A 168 -13.34 0.01 -16.67
N GLY A 169 -12.43 0.26 -17.62
CA GLY A 169 -11.17 0.95 -17.39
C GLY A 169 -11.34 2.47 -17.31
N VAL A 170 -12.10 2.94 -16.33
CA VAL A 170 -12.33 4.38 -16.08
C VAL A 170 -11.59 4.79 -14.82
N PRO A 171 -10.41 5.44 -14.90
CA PRO A 171 -9.56 5.69 -13.73
C PRO A 171 -10.21 6.46 -12.58
N SER A 172 -11.23 7.30 -12.87
CA SER A 172 -11.99 8.04 -11.86
C SER A 172 -13.05 7.22 -11.13
N LEU A 173 -13.42 6.04 -11.65
CA LEU A 173 -14.45 5.15 -11.11
C LEU A 173 -13.92 3.77 -10.72
N THR A 174 -12.77 3.37 -11.27
CA THR A 174 -12.12 2.08 -11.04
C THR A 174 -10.72 2.31 -10.46
N TYR A 175 -10.64 2.25 -9.13
CA TYR A 175 -9.43 2.56 -8.37
C TYR A 175 -9.30 1.72 -7.10
N PHE A 176 -8.07 1.58 -6.65
CA PHE A 176 -7.71 1.00 -5.36
C PHE A 176 -6.65 1.89 -4.72
N GLU A 177 -6.92 2.33 -3.49
CA GLU A 177 -6.03 3.22 -2.75
C GLU A 177 -6.01 2.85 -1.27
N GLY A 178 -4.90 3.17 -0.62
CA GLY A 178 -4.75 2.95 0.81
C GLY A 178 -3.62 3.75 1.41
N ALA A 179 -3.65 3.89 2.73
CA ALA A 179 -2.62 4.58 3.49
C ALA A 179 -2.52 4.05 4.92
N ARG A 180 -1.32 4.07 5.49
CA ARG A 180 -1.10 3.85 6.93
C ARG A 180 -1.53 5.09 7.69
N ILE A 181 -2.29 4.88 8.76
CA ILE A 181 -2.85 5.95 9.61
C ILE A 181 -2.38 5.89 11.07
N SER A 182 -1.75 4.78 11.50
CA SER A 182 -1.09 4.64 12.81
C SER A 182 -0.05 3.54 12.81
#